data_AF-A0A496XH32-F1
#
_entry.id   AF-A0A496XH32-F1
#
_cell.length_a   1.000
_cell.length_b   1.000
_cell.length_c   1.000
_cell.angle_alpha   90.00
_cell.angle_beta   90.00
_cell.angle_gamma   90.00
#
_symmetry.space_group_name_H-M   'P 1'
#
loop_
_entity.id
_entity.type
_entity.pdbx_description
1 polymer ?
#
loop_
_entity_poly.entity_id
_entity_poly.type
_entity_poly.pdbx_seq_one_letter_code
_entity_poly.pdbx_strand_id
1 'polypeptide(L)' 'MSTKNKNSAKAAIRKITGLISFGDMILSYRLSKEVTQVKMAETLEISKQDLCNIEKNRKLVSVERA' A
#
# COMPACT_ATOMS: atom_id res chain seq x y z
N MET A 1 -31.96 9.46 22.79
CA MET A 1 -30.68 9.74 22.13
C MET A 1 -30.06 8.43 21.68
N SER A 2 -30.04 8.14 20.38
CA SER A 2 -29.40 6.92 19.84
C SER A 2 -27.96 7.24 19.45
N THR A 3 -26.99 6.83 20.25
CA THR A 3 -25.57 6.94 19.93
C THR A 3 -25.21 5.82 18.94
N LYS A 4 -25.33 6.11 17.63
CA LYS A 4 -24.73 5.24 16.59
C LYS A 4 -23.23 5.19 16.89
N ASN A 5 -22.77 4.05 17.39
CA ASN A 5 -21.38 3.79 17.73
C ASN A 5 -20.56 3.82 16.44
N LYS A 6 -20.10 5.01 16.03
CA LYS A 6 -19.31 5.24 14.81
C LYS A 6 -17.87 4.82 15.04
N ASN A 7 -17.63 3.57 15.43
CA ASN A 7 -16.34 2.97 15.12
C ASN A 7 -16.33 2.79 13.60
N SER A 8 -15.84 3.81 12.89
CA SER A 8 -15.71 3.75 11.44
C SER A 8 -14.92 2.49 11.09
N ALA A 9 -15.32 1.79 10.03
CA ALA A 9 -14.60 0.60 9.57
C ALA A 9 -13.08 0.86 9.47
N LYS A 10 -12.68 2.08 9.09
CA LYS A 10 -11.31 2.56 9.08
C LYS A 10 -10.59 2.46 10.43
N ALA A 11 -11.26 2.82 11.53
CA ALA A 11 -10.69 2.73 12.88
C ALA A 11 -10.54 1.27 13.35
N ALA A 12 -11.52 0.41 13.04
CA ALA A 12 -11.45 -1.01 13.35
C ALA A 12 -10.33 -1.72 12.56
N ILE A 13 -10.22 -1.44 11.26
CA ILE A 13 -9.17 -1.99 10.40
C ILE A 13 -7.79 -1.57 10.90
N ARG A 14 -7.58 -0.29 11.21
CA ARG A 14 -6.30 0.21 11.77
C ARG A 14 -5.90 -0.48 13.07
N LYS A 15 -6.86 -0.84 13.92
CA LYS A 15 -6.58 -1.55 15.18
C LYS A 15 -6.03 -2.97 14.93
N ILE A 16 -6.41 -3.58 13.82
CA ILE A 16 -5.99 -4.94 13.42
C ILE A 16 -4.67 -4.87 12.64
N THR A 17 -4.56 -3.95 11.68
CA THR A 17 -3.45 -3.91 10.71
C THR A 17 -2.29 -3.02 11.13
N GLY A 18 -2.48 -2.13 12.11
CA GLY A 18 -1.48 -1.12 12.48
C GLY A 18 -1.36 0.00 11.46
N LEU A 19 -0.21 0.70 11.47
CA LEU A 19 0.12 1.74 10.49
C LEU A 19 0.50 1.10 9.16
N ILE A 20 -0.40 1.21 8.17
CA ILE A 20 -0.15 0.79 6.80
C ILE A 20 0.54 1.93 6.04
N SER A 21 1.71 1.65 5.49
CA SER A 21 2.41 2.54 4.58
C SER A 21 1.90 2.39 3.14
N PHE A 22 2.29 3.32 2.26
CA PHE A 22 2.01 3.19 0.84
C PHE A 22 2.65 1.94 0.22
N GLY A 23 3.86 1.57 0.65
CA GLY A 23 4.54 0.37 0.18
C GLY A 23 3.78 -0.91 0.52
N ASP A 24 3.25 -1.00 1.75
CA ASP A 24 2.46 -2.16 2.19
C ASP A 24 1.16 -2.28 1.38
N MET A 25 0.55 -1.16 1.01
CA MET A 25 -0.64 -1.13 0.17
C MET A 25 -0.33 -1.63 -1.24
N ILE A 26 0.75 -1.15 -1.86
CA ILE A 26 1.16 -1.60 -3.20
C ILE A 26 1.48 -3.10 -3.19
N LEU A 27 2.22 -3.57 -2.19
CA LEU A 27 2.54 -4.99 -2.02
C LEU A 27 1.25 -5.83 -1.90
N SER A 28 0.33 -5.43 -1.03
CA SER A 28 -0.94 -6.14 -0.81
C SER A 28 -1.79 -6.17 -2.09
N TYR A 29 -1.86 -5.04 -2.80
CA TYR A 29 -2.58 -4.96 -4.07
C TYR A 29 -1.96 -5.87 -5.13
N ARG A 30 -0.63 -5.85 -5.28
CA ARG A 30 0.10 -6.71 -6.22
C ARG A 30 -0.17 -8.18 -5.97
N LEU A 31 -0.07 -8.61 -4.70
CA LEU A 31 -0.32 -9.99 -4.30
C LEU A 31 -1.79 -10.39 -4.52
N SER A 32 -2.76 -9.48 -4.26
CA SER A 32 -4.19 -9.75 -4.52
C SER A 32 -4.52 -9.97 -5.99
N LYS A 33 -3.63 -9.53 -6.90
CA LYS A 33 -3.75 -9.70 -8.36
C LYS A 33 -2.90 -10.84 -8.89
N GLU A 34 -2.17 -11.54 -8.02
CA GLU A 34 -1.27 -12.63 -8.38
C GLU A 34 -0.22 -12.26 -9.45
N VAL A 35 0.14 -10.98 -9.54
CA VAL A 35 1.13 -10.51 -10.52
C VAL A 35 2.53 -10.48 -9.93
N THR A 36 3.52 -10.80 -10.76
CA THR A 36 4.92 -10.75 -10.37
C THR A 36 5.38 -9.31 -10.16
N GLN A 37 6.42 -9.12 -9.36
CA GLN A 37 7.01 -7.79 -9.14
C GLN A 37 7.55 -7.18 -10.44
N VAL A 38 8.05 -8.00 -11.37
CA VAL A 38 8.49 -7.52 -12.69
C VAL A 38 7.29 -6.98 -13.47
N LYS A 39 6.18 -7.73 -13.53
CA LYS A 39 5.01 -7.33 -14.31
C LYS A 39 4.35 -6.05 -13.79
N MET A 40 4.27 -5.92 -12.46
CA MET A 40 3.76 -4.71 -11.83
C MET A 40 4.66 -3.51 -12.11
N ALA A 41 5.98 -3.69 -12.07
CA ALA A 41 6.94 -2.62 -12.36
C ALA A 41 6.85 -2.14 -13.82
N GLU A 42 6.70 -3.06 -14.77
CA GLU A 42 6.42 -2.73 -16.19
C GLU A 42 5.14 -1.89 -16.33
N THR A 43 4.08 -2.27 -15.62
CA THR A 43 2.77 -1.57 -15.67
C THR A 43 2.85 -0.16 -15.08
N LEU A 44 3.73 0.04 -14.10
CA LEU A 44 3.96 1.33 -13.45
C LEU A 44 5.08 2.15 -14.11
N GLU A 45 5.68 1.64 -15.19
CA GLU A 45 6.80 2.28 -15.90
C GLU A 45 8.00 2.62 -15.00
N ILE A 46 8.28 1.77 -14.01
CA ILE A 46 9.44 1.88 -13.10
C ILE A 46 10.31 0.64 -13.17
N SER A 47 11.55 0.75 -12.67
CA SER A 47 12.40 -0.44 -12.55
C SER A 47 11.86 -1.40 -11.47
N LYS A 48 12.08 -2.71 -11.66
CA LYS A 48 11.78 -3.73 -10.64
C LYS A 48 12.42 -3.40 -9.29
N GLN A 49 13.66 -2.91 -9.29
CA GLN A 49 14.38 -2.56 -8.07
C GLN A 49 13.72 -1.38 -7.34
N ASP A 50 13.17 -0.43 -8.10
CA ASP A 50 12.44 0.69 -7.55
C ASP A 50 11.13 0.25 -6.89
N LEU A 51 10.35 -0.60 -7.57
CA LEU A 51 9.15 -1.20 -6.98
C LEU A 51 9.48 -2.02 -5.72
N CYS A 52 10.56 -2.80 -5.73
CA CYS A 52 11.01 -3.55 -4.55
C CYS A 52 11.35 -2.64 -3.36
N ASN A 53 11.99 -1.50 -3.62
CA ASN A 53 12.31 -0.53 -2.58
C ASN A 53 11.05 0.16 -2.04
N ILE A 54 10.04 0.42 -2.89
CA ILE A 54 8.75 0.95 -2.48
C ILE A 54 8.01 -0.08 -1.61
N GLU A 55 7.86 -1.32 -2.07
CA GLU A 55 7.17 -2.39 -1.34
C GLU A 55 7.82 -2.73 0.00
N LYS A 56 9.13 -2.51 0.13
CA LYS A 56 9.88 -2.70 1.37
C LYS A 56 10.03 -1.43 2.22
N ASN A 57 9.34 -0.35 1.86
CA ASN A 57 9.39 0.95 2.55
C ASN A 57 10.80 1.54 2.68
N ARG A 58 11.70 1.21 1.74
CA ARG A 58 13.07 1.75 1.64
C ARG A 58 13.13 3.03 0.82
N LYS A 59 12.13 3.26 -0.04
CA LYS A 59 11.97 4.48 -0.84
C LYS A 59 10.61 5.11 -0.53
N LEU A 60 10.64 6.39 -0.14
CA LEU A 60 9.42 7.18 0.03
C LEU A 60 8.96 7.69 -1.34
N VAL A 61 7.70 7.45 -1.68
CA VAL A 61 7.06 7.99 -2.89
C VAL A 61 6.37 9.29 -2.52
N SER A 62 6.71 10.40 -3.18
CA SER A 62 5.97 11.67 -3.07
C SER A 62 5.79 12.29 -4.45
N VAL A 63 4.67 13.00 -4.63
CA VAL A 63 4.35 13.71 -5.88
C VAL A 63 5.41 14.77 -6.21
N GLU A 64 6.01 15.37 -5.18
CA GLU A 64 7.04 16.42 -5.30
C GLU A 64 8.43 15.87 -5.71
N ARG A 65 8.64 14.56 -5.61
CA ARG A 65 9.92 13.89 -5.94
C ARG A 65 9.84 13.03 -7.21
N ALA A 66 8.74 13.12 -7.94
CA ALA A 66 8.50 12.40 -9.20
C ALA A 66 9.08 13.17 -10.40
#